data_AF-A0A943VSB6-F1
#
_entry.id   AF-A0A943VSB6-F1
#
_cell.length_a   1.000
_cell.length_b   1.000
_cell.length_c   1.000
_cell.angle_alpha   90.00
_cell.angle_beta   90.00
_cell.angle_gamma   90.00
#
_symmetry.space_group_name_H-M   'P 1'
#
loop_
_entity.id
_entity.type
_entity.pdbx_description
1 polymer ?
#
loop_
_entity_poly.entity_id
_entity_poly.type
_entity_poly.pdbx_seq_one_letter_code
_entity_poly.pdbx_strand_id
1 'polypeptide(L)'
;METLKKNVITVENIRAEIERAKLEVPRDDEDFDDCYDRLHAEWEVKGLKKYRKEINDAFTNKETFKDWVIDIWGDIENYIAVINEELKLREIEITREASECAALMKTFIPSESGSRDEAEEKVKRNLEEALEEHDQRILNIYDVEVVPLLKWCEELLVMKAFLTNDFYMKGSFTDELKLIYTNVFTLLDRNLPEKVEYSDAHSFEYYVDLEDEWEYLYLDDLNPVEELLAILPGSPYECDVMYYAKSINWNIKNKHVNTFKEKCKELYNSLHQ
;
A
#
# COMPACT_ATOMS: atom_id res chain seq x y z
N MET A 1 -33.84 -7.58 0.88
CA MET A 1 -34.52 -7.83 -0.40
C MET A 1 -35.20 -6.61 -1.01
N GLU A 2 -35.54 -5.54 -0.28
CA GLU A 2 -36.20 -4.38 -0.91
C GLU A 2 -35.25 -3.25 -1.38
N THR A 3 -34.06 -3.08 -0.79
CA THR A 3 -33.27 -1.86 -1.02
C THR A 3 -32.50 -1.89 -2.35
N LEU A 4 -31.77 -2.98 -2.63
CA LEU A 4 -31.05 -3.12 -3.90
C LEU A 4 -32.01 -3.20 -5.10
N LYS A 5 -33.14 -3.90 -4.97
CA LYS A 5 -34.15 -4.01 -6.04
C LYS A 5 -34.82 -2.66 -6.38
N LYS A 6 -34.92 -1.74 -5.41
CA LYS A 6 -35.45 -0.38 -5.62
C LYS A 6 -34.40 0.58 -6.20
N ASN A 7 -33.12 0.33 -5.94
CA ASN A 7 -32.00 1.16 -6.35
C ASN A 7 -30.92 0.32 -7.03
N VAL A 8 -31.29 -0.37 -8.12
CA VAL A 8 -30.39 -1.27 -8.85
C VAL A 8 -29.17 -0.49 -9.32
N ILE A 9 -27.97 -0.96 -8.97
CA ILE A 9 -26.72 -0.40 -9.47
C ILE A 9 -26.41 -1.01 -10.83
N THR A 10 -26.21 -0.14 -11.81
CA THR A 10 -25.76 -0.48 -13.16
C THR A 10 -24.27 -0.20 -13.36
N VAL A 11 -23.74 -0.65 -14.50
CA VAL A 11 -22.38 -0.34 -14.95
C VAL A 11 -22.13 1.18 -15.00
N GLU A 12 -23.09 1.96 -15.50
CA GLU A 12 -22.98 3.42 -15.59
C GLU A 12 -22.87 4.07 -14.20
N ASN A 13 -23.58 3.53 -13.20
CA ASN A 13 -23.49 4.05 -11.84
C ASN A 13 -22.07 3.89 -11.27
N ILE A 14 -21.46 2.71 -11.45
CA ILE A 14 -20.11 2.43 -10.95
C ILE A 14 -19.07 3.23 -11.75
N ARG A 15 -19.21 3.32 -13.07
CA ARG A 15 -18.31 4.15 -13.90
C ARG A 15 -18.32 5.61 -13.48
N ALA A 16 -19.49 6.17 -13.15
CA ALA A 16 -19.59 7.53 -12.63
C ALA A 16 -18.92 7.69 -11.26
N GLU A 17 -18.86 6.64 -10.44
CA GLU A 17 -18.08 6.64 -9.19
C GLU A 17 -16.58 6.53 -9.43
N ILE A 18 -16.15 5.68 -10.37
CA ILE A 18 -14.74 5.56 -10.78
C ILE A 18 -14.21 6.91 -11.25
N GLU A 19 -14.94 7.60 -12.12
CA GLU A 19 -14.50 8.91 -12.62
C GLU A 19 -14.45 9.97 -11.52
N ARG A 20 -15.35 9.92 -10.53
CA ARG A 20 -15.27 10.79 -9.35
C ARG A 20 -14.05 10.46 -8.49
N ALA A 21 -13.83 9.18 -8.20
CA ALA A 21 -12.72 8.73 -7.36
C ALA A 21 -11.35 9.08 -7.96
N LYS A 22 -11.21 9.03 -9.29
CA LYS A 22 -9.97 9.46 -9.99
C LYS A 22 -9.67 10.96 -9.84
N LEU A 23 -10.69 11.78 -9.59
CA LEU A 23 -10.56 13.23 -9.44
C LEU A 23 -10.40 13.65 -7.97
N GLU A 24 -10.62 12.75 -7.02
CA GLU A 24 -10.44 13.02 -5.59
C GLU A 24 -8.95 13.11 -5.27
N VAL A 25 -8.54 14.27 -4.75
CA VAL A 25 -7.16 14.52 -4.31
C VAL A 25 -7.08 14.23 -2.81
N PRO A 26 -6.02 13.57 -2.32
CA PRO A 26 -5.73 13.48 -0.89
C PRO A 26 -5.71 14.86 -0.23
N ARG A 27 -6.13 14.91 1.04
CA ARG A 27 -6.04 16.12 1.86
C ARG A 27 -4.68 16.13 2.54
N ASP A 28 -3.87 17.14 2.26
CA ASP A 28 -2.49 17.22 2.74
C ASP A 28 -2.37 17.55 4.24
N ASP A 29 -3.46 17.95 4.90
CA ASP A 29 -3.51 18.44 6.28
C ASP A 29 -4.19 17.49 7.29
N GLU A 30 -4.63 16.31 6.87
CA GLU A 30 -5.21 15.28 7.76
C GLU A 30 -4.13 14.36 8.35
N ASP A 31 -4.24 14.01 9.63
CA ASP A 31 -3.42 12.95 10.24
C ASP A 31 -3.82 11.58 9.65
N PHE A 32 -2.93 10.59 9.75
CA PHE A 32 -3.12 9.27 9.15
C PHE A 32 -4.41 8.60 9.64
N ASP A 33 -4.67 8.62 10.96
CA ASP A 33 -5.85 7.98 11.55
C ASP A 33 -7.15 8.63 11.05
N ASP A 34 -7.18 9.98 10.96
CA ASP A 34 -8.33 10.73 10.45
C ASP A 34 -8.54 10.48 8.94
N CYS A 35 -7.46 10.38 8.16
CA CYS A 35 -7.51 10.06 6.74
C CYS A 35 -8.05 8.63 6.54
N TYR A 36 -7.54 7.67 7.31
CA TYR A 36 -7.91 6.27 7.26
C TYR A 36 -9.40 6.06 7.57
N ASP A 37 -9.88 6.57 8.71
CA ASP A 37 -11.28 6.43 9.11
C ASP A 37 -12.23 7.08 8.10
N ARG A 38 -11.85 8.25 7.58
CA ARG A 38 -12.63 8.94 6.53
C ARG A 38 -12.68 8.12 5.25
N LEU A 39 -11.54 7.63 4.75
CA LEU A 39 -11.47 6.83 3.52
C LEU A 39 -12.33 5.57 3.65
N HIS A 40 -12.18 4.82 4.75
CA HIS A 40 -12.97 3.62 4.99
C HIS A 40 -14.47 3.92 5.00
N ALA A 41 -14.89 4.96 5.72
CA ALA A 41 -16.30 5.37 5.77
C ALA A 41 -16.83 5.82 4.40
N GLU A 42 -16.01 6.53 3.63
CA GLU A 42 -16.33 7.01 2.29
C GLU A 42 -16.49 5.86 1.29
N TRP A 43 -15.61 4.88 1.32
CA TRP A 43 -15.62 3.74 0.40
C TRP A 43 -16.69 2.71 0.70
N GLU A 44 -17.12 2.59 1.96
CA GLU A 44 -18.16 1.65 2.37
C GLU A 44 -19.51 1.94 1.71
N VAL A 45 -19.78 3.21 1.38
CA VAL A 45 -21.03 3.65 0.75
C VAL A 45 -20.96 3.74 -0.78
N LYS A 46 -19.80 3.45 -1.39
CA LYS A 46 -19.57 3.48 -2.85
C LYS A 46 -19.85 2.10 -3.47
N GLY A 47 -20.44 2.08 -4.66
CA GLY A 47 -20.60 0.91 -5.51
C GLY A 47 -21.49 -0.17 -4.89
N LEU A 48 -21.17 -1.42 -5.19
CA LEU A 48 -21.85 -2.59 -4.62
C LEU A 48 -21.50 -2.83 -3.15
N LYS A 49 -20.41 -2.26 -2.62
CA LYS A 49 -19.94 -2.50 -1.24
C LYS A 49 -21.02 -2.19 -0.20
N LYS A 50 -21.81 -1.13 -0.39
CA LYS A 50 -22.96 -0.80 0.49
C LYS A 50 -24.07 -1.85 0.53
N TYR A 51 -24.14 -2.73 -0.48
CA TYR A 51 -25.08 -3.84 -0.59
C TYR A 51 -24.43 -5.21 -0.33
N ARG A 52 -23.15 -5.24 0.04
CA ARG A 52 -22.36 -6.46 0.28
C ARG A 52 -23.10 -7.49 1.11
N LYS A 53 -23.73 -7.07 2.21
CA LYS A 53 -24.49 -7.98 3.09
C LYS A 53 -25.67 -8.62 2.36
N GLU A 54 -26.49 -7.84 1.68
CA GLU A 54 -27.66 -8.34 0.94
C GLU A 54 -27.25 -9.30 -0.19
N ILE A 55 -26.16 -8.99 -0.89
CA ILE A 55 -25.60 -9.84 -1.94
C ILE A 55 -25.07 -11.16 -1.36
N ASN A 56 -24.29 -11.12 -0.27
CA ASN A 56 -23.76 -12.31 0.40
C ASN A 56 -24.86 -13.21 0.99
N ASP A 57 -25.91 -12.61 1.57
CA ASP A 57 -27.06 -13.35 2.08
C ASP A 57 -27.76 -14.11 0.95
N ALA A 58 -27.95 -13.48 -0.22
CA ALA A 58 -28.48 -14.15 -1.41
C ALA A 58 -27.55 -15.25 -1.92
N PHE A 59 -26.24 -15.01 -1.93
CA PHE A 59 -25.24 -15.96 -2.39
C PHE A 59 -25.11 -17.20 -1.49
N THR A 60 -25.60 -17.14 -0.25
CA THR A 60 -25.59 -18.30 0.66
C THR A 60 -26.46 -19.44 0.12
N ASN A 61 -27.54 -19.15 -0.60
CA ASN A 61 -28.35 -20.16 -1.29
C ASN A 61 -27.95 -20.28 -2.78
N LYS A 62 -27.03 -21.20 -3.08
CA LYS A 62 -26.53 -21.41 -4.45
C LYS A 62 -27.59 -21.83 -5.44
N GLU A 63 -28.61 -22.57 -5.02
CA GLU A 63 -29.65 -23.09 -5.91
C GLU A 63 -30.49 -21.96 -6.51
N THR A 64 -30.76 -20.91 -5.73
CA THR A 64 -31.62 -19.79 -6.14
C THR A 64 -30.85 -18.52 -6.50
N PHE A 65 -29.52 -18.51 -6.36
CA PHE A 65 -28.73 -17.30 -6.57
C PHE A 65 -28.79 -16.79 -8.01
N LYS A 66 -28.75 -17.70 -9.01
CA LYS A 66 -28.84 -17.30 -10.43
C LYS A 66 -30.18 -16.64 -10.75
N ASP A 67 -31.27 -17.18 -10.22
CA ASP A 67 -32.60 -16.59 -10.38
C ASP A 67 -32.69 -15.21 -9.71
N TRP A 68 -32.12 -15.09 -8.50
CA TRP A 68 -32.05 -13.80 -7.81
C TRP A 68 -31.26 -12.74 -8.59
N VAL A 69 -30.15 -13.13 -9.25
CA VAL A 69 -29.38 -12.26 -10.13
C VAL A 69 -30.22 -11.81 -11.33
N ILE A 70 -30.89 -12.74 -12.00
CA ILE A 70 -31.77 -12.46 -13.15
C ILE A 70 -32.90 -11.50 -12.76
N ASP A 71 -33.49 -11.70 -11.57
CA ASP A 71 -34.58 -10.85 -11.05
C ASP A 71 -34.17 -9.39 -10.80
N ILE A 72 -32.89 -9.12 -10.57
CA ILE A 72 -32.38 -7.77 -10.25
C ILE A 72 -31.70 -7.13 -11.46
N TRP A 73 -30.85 -7.86 -12.17
CA TRP A 73 -30.03 -7.34 -13.28
C TRP A 73 -30.48 -7.81 -14.66
N GLY A 74 -31.59 -8.56 -14.75
CA GLY A 74 -32.18 -9.04 -16.00
C GLY A 74 -31.52 -10.30 -16.56
N ASP A 75 -30.20 -10.41 -16.42
CA ASP A 75 -29.43 -11.60 -16.80
C ASP A 75 -28.10 -11.67 -16.02
N ILE A 76 -27.40 -12.80 -16.17
CA ILE A 76 -26.11 -13.07 -15.52
C ILE A 76 -24.99 -12.22 -16.11
N GLU A 77 -25.00 -11.96 -17.42
CA GLU A 77 -23.94 -11.22 -18.11
C GLU A 77 -23.87 -9.76 -17.63
N ASN A 78 -25.03 -9.13 -17.43
CA ASN A 78 -25.15 -7.80 -16.87
C ASN A 78 -24.57 -7.73 -15.46
N TYR A 79 -24.87 -8.70 -14.60
CA TYR A 79 -24.31 -8.70 -13.25
C TYR A 79 -22.79 -8.95 -13.25
N ILE A 80 -22.28 -9.83 -14.12
CA ILE A 80 -20.83 -10.00 -14.32
C ILE A 80 -20.18 -8.68 -14.77
N ALA A 81 -20.81 -7.93 -15.67
CA ALA A 81 -20.33 -6.62 -16.09
C ALA A 81 -20.30 -5.62 -14.92
N VAL A 82 -21.31 -5.63 -14.05
CA VAL A 82 -21.33 -4.82 -12.83
C VAL A 82 -20.22 -5.24 -11.86
N ILE A 83 -20.00 -6.54 -11.63
CA ILE A 83 -18.89 -7.05 -10.81
C ILE A 83 -17.54 -6.58 -11.36
N ASN A 84 -17.36 -6.64 -12.67
CA ASN A 84 -16.12 -6.22 -13.32
C ASN A 84 -15.84 -4.73 -13.07
N GLU A 85 -16.83 -3.84 -13.22
CA GLU A 85 -16.62 -2.42 -12.90
C GLU A 85 -16.44 -2.19 -11.39
N GLU A 86 -17.12 -2.95 -10.54
CA GLU A 86 -16.92 -2.89 -9.08
C GLU A 86 -15.48 -3.23 -8.69
N LEU A 87 -14.89 -4.26 -9.31
CA LEU A 87 -13.48 -4.63 -9.07
C LEU A 87 -12.53 -3.49 -9.43
N LYS A 88 -12.77 -2.76 -10.53
CA LYS A 88 -11.98 -1.55 -10.87
C LYS A 88 -12.18 -0.41 -9.88
N LEU A 89 -13.38 -0.26 -9.32
CA LEU A 89 -13.62 0.71 -8.26
C LEU A 89 -12.81 0.33 -7.00
N ARG A 90 -12.74 -0.96 -6.68
CA ARG A 90 -11.93 -1.49 -5.57
C ARG A 90 -10.43 -1.39 -5.81
N GLU A 91 -9.96 -1.52 -7.05
CA GLU A 91 -8.56 -1.25 -7.43
C GLU A 91 -8.15 0.15 -6.95
N ILE A 92 -8.98 1.17 -7.16
CA ILE A 92 -8.68 2.55 -6.78
C ILE A 92 -8.62 2.70 -5.26
N GLU A 93 -9.60 2.14 -4.53
CA GLU A 93 -9.63 2.12 -3.05
C GLU A 93 -8.35 1.49 -2.50
N ILE A 94 -8.09 0.24 -2.86
CA ILE A 94 -6.99 -0.55 -2.31
C ILE A 94 -5.65 0.05 -2.68
N THR A 95 -5.48 0.49 -3.93
CA THR A 95 -4.20 1.07 -4.37
C THR A 95 -3.90 2.35 -3.61
N ARG A 96 -4.91 3.18 -3.34
CA ARG A 96 -4.76 4.41 -2.57
C ARG A 96 -4.40 4.11 -1.12
N GLU A 97 -5.21 3.30 -0.43
CA GLU A 97 -5.00 3.00 1.00
C GLU A 97 -3.69 2.25 1.25
N ALA A 98 -3.39 1.23 0.44
CA ALA A 98 -2.14 0.48 0.57
C ALA A 98 -0.90 1.36 0.31
N SER A 99 -0.97 2.30 -0.65
CA SER A 99 0.12 3.26 -0.91
C SER A 99 0.32 4.23 0.26
N GLU A 100 -0.77 4.75 0.84
CA GLU A 100 -0.71 5.66 1.99
C GLU A 100 -0.13 4.95 3.23
N CYS A 101 -0.50 3.69 3.46
CA CYS A 101 0.04 2.89 4.56
C CYS A 101 1.53 2.55 4.37
N ALA A 102 1.95 2.23 3.14
CA ALA A 102 3.33 1.87 2.82
C ALA A 102 4.29 3.06 2.79
N ALA A 103 3.82 4.24 2.36
CA ALA A 103 4.67 5.41 2.15
C ALA A 103 5.13 6.11 3.44
N LEU A 104 4.62 5.69 4.60
CA LEU A 104 4.91 6.26 5.91
C LEU A 104 6.11 5.56 6.58
N MET A 105 7.29 5.71 5.99
CA MET A 105 8.56 5.40 6.65
C MET A 105 9.02 6.63 7.46
N LYS A 106 9.20 6.47 8.77
CA LYS A 106 9.78 7.50 9.66
C LYS A 106 11.21 7.09 10.00
N THR A 107 12.10 7.11 9.01
CA THR A 107 13.52 6.79 9.24
C THR A 107 14.24 8.01 9.77
N PHE A 108 14.38 8.03 11.08
CA PHE A 108 15.19 8.96 11.81
C PHE A 108 16.34 8.18 12.42
N ILE A 109 17.57 8.52 12.09
CA ILE A 109 18.75 7.78 12.54
C ILE A 109 19.57 8.70 13.44
N PRO A 110 19.44 8.59 14.77
CA PRO A 110 20.30 9.34 15.68
C PRO A 110 21.68 8.67 15.69
N SER A 111 22.74 9.48 15.58
CA SER A 111 24.08 9.02 15.94
C SER A 111 24.47 9.66 17.26
N GLU A 112 24.09 9.03 18.36
CA GLU A 112 24.55 9.51 19.67
C GLU A 112 26.06 9.26 19.80
N SER A 113 26.76 10.22 20.36
CA SER A 113 28.08 10.69 19.91
C SER A 113 29.28 9.91 20.42
N GLY A 114 30.41 10.16 19.75
CA GLY A 114 31.76 9.64 19.96
C GLY A 114 32.70 10.33 18.96
N SER A 115 33.89 9.79 18.70
CA SER A 115 34.72 10.31 17.60
C SER A 115 34.00 10.19 16.25
N ARG A 116 34.38 10.99 15.23
CA ARG A 116 33.75 10.97 13.90
C ARG A 116 33.63 9.54 13.32
N ASP A 117 34.69 8.75 13.44
CA ASP A 117 34.74 7.38 12.91
C ASP A 117 33.78 6.44 13.67
N GLU A 118 33.66 6.60 14.99
CA GLU A 118 32.71 5.83 15.81
C GLU A 118 31.26 6.23 15.54
N ALA A 119 31.02 7.52 15.29
CA ALA A 119 29.71 8.03 14.90
C ALA A 119 29.28 7.46 13.54
N GLU A 120 30.17 7.44 12.55
CA GLU A 120 29.90 6.89 11.22
C GLU A 120 29.52 5.40 11.26
N GLU A 121 30.25 4.58 12.01
CA GLU A 121 29.92 3.15 12.16
C GLU A 121 28.62 2.92 12.94
N LYS A 122 28.28 3.79 13.90
CA LYS A 122 26.99 3.72 14.61
C LYS A 122 25.82 4.08 13.68
N VAL A 123 26.00 5.04 12.78
CA VAL A 123 25.01 5.42 11.76
C VAL A 123 24.70 4.25 10.83
N LYS A 124 25.74 3.58 10.31
CA LYS A 124 25.56 2.42 9.43
C LYS A 124 24.75 1.32 10.11
N ARG A 125 25.09 0.95 11.35
CA ARG A 125 24.32 -0.05 12.11
C ARG A 125 22.86 0.37 12.32
N ASN A 126 22.62 1.60 12.75
CA ASN A 126 21.27 2.10 13.00
C ASN A 126 20.44 2.19 11.70
N LEU A 127 21.08 2.50 10.56
CA LEU A 127 20.43 2.43 9.25
C LEU A 127 20.03 1.00 8.92
N GLU A 128 20.94 0.04 9.09
CA GLU A 128 20.65 -1.37 8.82
C GLU A 128 19.46 -1.85 9.66
N GLU A 129 19.45 -1.55 10.96
CA GLU A 129 18.33 -1.85 11.86
C GLU A 129 17.02 -1.19 11.39
N ALA A 130 17.06 0.08 10.99
CA ALA A 130 15.87 0.80 10.53
C ALA A 130 15.31 0.25 9.21
N LEU A 131 16.17 -0.19 8.28
CA LEU A 131 15.76 -0.83 7.04
C LEU A 131 15.12 -2.21 7.29
N GLU A 132 15.70 -2.99 8.20
CA GLU A 132 15.13 -4.28 8.63
C GLU A 132 13.77 -4.13 9.31
N GLU A 133 13.66 -3.18 10.25
CA GLU A 133 12.39 -2.89 10.92
C GLU A 133 11.32 -2.44 9.93
N HIS A 134 11.70 -1.64 8.92
CA HIS A 134 10.81 -1.23 7.86
C HIS A 134 10.27 -2.42 7.06
N ASP A 135 11.14 -3.28 6.53
CA ASP A 135 10.73 -4.41 5.70
C ASP A 135 9.82 -5.38 6.47
N GLN A 136 10.10 -5.59 7.76
CA GLN A 136 9.24 -6.38 8.64
C GLN A 136 7.88 -5.70 8.90
N ARG A 137 7.86 -4.38 9.02
CA ARG A 137 6.64 -3.60 9.22
C ARG A 137 5.75 -3.61 7.98
N ILE A 138 6.31 -3.52 6.77
CA ILE A 138 5.56 -3.59 5.50
C ILE A 138 4.71 -4.87 5.44
N LEU A 139 5.29 -6.01 5.81
CA LEU A 139 4.56 -7.28 5.87
C LEU A 139 3.35 -7.23 6.81
N ASN A 140 3.54 -6.65 8.00
CA ASN A 140 2.48 -6.55 9.00
C ASN A 140 1.37 -5.55 8.58
N ILE A 141 1.74 -4.42 7.99
CA ILE A 141 0.80 -3.42 7.48
C ILE A 141 -0.15 -4.06 6.45
N TYR A 142 0.38 -4.85 5.53
CA TYR A 142 -0.45 -5.51 4.53
C TYR A 142 -1.54 -6.37 5.18
N ASP A 143 -1.16 -7.21 6.14
CA ASP A 143 -2.06 -8.15 6.79
C ASP A 143 -3.12 -7.46 7.65
N VAL A 144 -2.78 -6.35 8.31
CA VAL A 144 -3.69 -5.63 9.20
C VAL A 144 -4.59 -4.66 8.44
N GLU A 145 -4.03 -3.90 7.49
CA GLU A 145 -4.73 -2.77 6.85
C GLU A 145 -5.31 -3.13 5.48
N VAL A 146 -4.57 -3.90 4.67
CA VAL A 146 -4.95 -4.13 3.26
C VAL A 146 -5.87 -5.36 3.12
N VAL A 147 -5.56 -6.46 3.81
CA VAL A 147 -6.36 -7.71 3.72
C VAL A 147 -7.85 -7.53 4.03
N PRO A 148 -8.27 -6.73 5.04
CA PRO A 148 -9.69 -6.49 5.31
C PRO A 148 -10.46 -5.91 4.11
N LEU A 149 -9.81 -5.05 3.32
CA LEU A 149 -10.38 -4.41 2.14
C LEU A 149 -10.59 -5.40 0.99
N LEU A 150 -9.63 -6.32 0.82
CA LEU A 150 -9.63 -7.33 -0.23
C LEU A 150 -10.74 -8.36 -0.06
N LYS A 151 -11.28 -8.51 1.15
CA LYS A 151 -12.35 -9.47 1.44
C LYS A 151 -13.56 -9.30 0.53
N TRP A 152 -13.90 -8.06 0.14
CA TRP A 152 -15.00 -7.85 -0.81
C TRP A 152 -14.64 -8.27 -2.23
N CYS A 153 -13.40 -8.01 -2.68
CA CYS A 153 -12.91 -8.49 -3.98
C CYS A 153 -12.96 -10.02 -4.06
N GLU A 154 -12.47 -10.72 -3.03
CA GLU A 154 -12.50 -12.19 -2.95
C GLU A 154 -13.94 -12.74 -3.03
N GLU A 155 -14.88 -12.14 -2.31
CA GLU A 155 -16.29 -12.53 -2.35
C GLU A 155 -16.89 -12.34 -3.75
N LEU A 156 -16.60 -11.21 -4.40
CA LEU A 156 -17.03 -10.93 -5.78
C LEU A 156 -16.42 -11.91 -6.80
N LEU A 157 -15.15 -12.27 -6.66
CA LEU A 157 -14.46 -13.21 -7.54
C LEU A 157 -15.05 -14.62 -7.41
N VAL A 158 -15.34 -15.07 -6.18
CA VAL A 158 -16.03 -16.35 -5.94
C VAL A 158 -17.43 -16.34 -6.56
N MET A 159 -18.18 -15.24 -6.44
CA MET A 159 -19.50 -15.09 -7.08
C MET A 159 -19.41 -15.12 -8.60
N LYS A 160 -18.47 -14.39 -9.18
CA LYS A 160 -18.23 -14.35 -10.63
C LYS A 160 -17.92 -15.76 -11.15
N ALA A 161 -16.99 -16.47 -10.53
CA ALA A 161 -16.65 -17.84 -10.90
C ALA A 161 -17.85 -18.80 -10.81
N PHE A 162 -18.66 -18.70 -9.75
CA PHE A 162 -19.89 -19.49 -9.63
C PHE A 162 -20.88 -19.21 -10.78
N LEU A 163 -21.04 -17.95 -11.16
CA LEU A 163 -21.97 -17.54 -12.22
C LEU A 163 -21.53 -18.01 -13.61
N THR A 164 -20.21 -18.01 -13.87
CA THR A 164 -19.61 -18.48 -15.13
C THR A 164 -19.40 -20.00 -15.17
N ASN A 165 -19.64 -20.70 -14.05
CA ASN A 165 -19.28 -22.11 -13.85
C ASN A 165 -17.76 -22.36 -13.98
N ASP A 166 -16.96 -21.40 -13.53
CA ASP A 166 -15.50 -21.49 -13.46
C ASP A 166 -15.04 -21.79 -12.02
N PHE A 167 -13.77 -22.14 -11.86
CA PHE A 167 -13.13 -22.36 -10.57
C PHE A 167 -12.31 -21.14 -10.16
N TYR A 168 -12.50 -20.69 -8.93
CA TYR A 168 -11.66 -19.65 -8.31
C TYR A 168 -11.17 -20.14 -6.95
N MET A 169 -9.85 -20.08 -6.73
CA MET A 169 -9.25 -20.44 -5.46
C MET A 169 -9.33 -19.25 -4.52
N LYS A 170 -10.19 -19.34 -3.50
CA LYS A 170 -10.34 -18.28 -2.50
C LYS A 170 -8.98 -17.94 -1.87
N GLY A 171 -8.64 -16.65 -1.84
CA GLY A 171 -7.39 -16.14 -1.31
C GLY A 171 -6.30 -15.92 -2.36
N SER A 172 -6.45 -16.46 -3.58
CA SER A 172 -5.39 -16.34 -4.60
C SER A 172 -5.13 -14.88 -5.00
N PHE A 173 -6.19 -14.07 -5.13
CA PHE A 173 -6.04 -12.64 -5.42
C PHE A 173 -5.34 -11.88 -4.29
N THR A 174 -5.69 -12.20 -3.04
CA THR A 174 -5.03 -11.64 -1.86
C THR A 174 -3.55 -12.01 -1.82
N ASP A 175 -3.20 -13.27 -2.08
CA ASP A 175 -1.81 -13.74 -2.06
C ASP A 175 -0.98 -13.13 -3.19
N GLU A 176 -1.54 -13.03 -4.40
CA GLU A 176 -0.88 -12.38 -5.55
C GLU A 176 -0.63 -10.88 -5.29
N LEU A 177 -1.61 -10.17 -4.73
CA LEU A 177 -1.43 -8.77 -4.37
C LEU A 177 -0.41 -8.60 -3.24
N LYS A 178 -0.36 -9.54 -2.26
CA LYS A 178 0.63 -9.53 -1.19
C LYS A 178 2.03 -9.61 -1.76
N LEU A 179 2.27 -10.52 -2.71
CA LEU A 179 3.55 -10.66 -3.39
C LEU A 179 3.96 -9.39 -4.15
N ILE A 180 3.01 -8.74 -4.83
CA ILE A 180 3.28 -7.45 -5.49
C ILE A 180 3.67 -6.39 -4.45
N TYR A 181 2.86 -6.25 -3.40
CA TYR A 181 3.07 -5.24 -2.37
C TYR A 181 4.42 -5.40 -1.67
N THR A 182 4.77 -6.61 -1.25
CA THR A 182 6.05 -6.88 -0.59
C THR A 182 7.22 -6.64 -1.53
N ASN A 183 7.18 -7.15 -2.76
CA ASN A 183 8.28 -6.96 -3.72
C ASN A 183 8.51 -5.49 -4.10
N VAL A 184 7.45 -4.67 -4.08
CA VAL A 184 7.56 -3.23 -4.38
C VAL A 184 8.09 -2.45 -3.18
N PHE A 185 7.61 -2.73 -1.96
CA PHE A 185 7.93 -1.90 -0.81
C PHE A 185 9.12 -2.40 0.03
N THR A 186 9.55 -3.65 -0.09
CA THR A 186 10.78 -4.13 0.53
C THR A 186 12.00 -3.41 -0.03
N LEU A 187 12.89 -2.94 0.87
CA LEU A 187 14.08 -2.18 0.52
C LEU A 187 15.33 -3.06 0.45
N LEU A 188 15.45 -4.07 1.30
CA LEU A 188 16.64 -4.93 1.32
C LEU A 188 16.44 -6.15 0.42
N ASP A 189 17.39 -6.37 -0.49
CA ASP A 189 17.36 -7.50 -1.43
C ASP A 189 17.29 -8.87 -0.72
N ARG A 190 17.97 -9.02 0.41
CA ARG A 190 17.96 -10.20 1.27
C ARG A 190 16.60 -10.50 1.90
N ASN A 191 15.71 -9.51 1.96
CA ASN A 191 14.37 -9.62 2.54
C ASN A 191 13.28 -9.86 1.48
N LEU A 192 13.62 -9.86 0.19
CA LEU A 192 12.65 -10.11 -0.86
C LEU A 192 12.14 -11.56 -0.79
N PRO A 193 10.81 -11.79 -0.85
CA PRO A 193 10.26 -13.13 -0.93
C PRO A 193 10.57 -13.79 -2.29
N GLU A 194 10.61 -13.01 -3.36
CA GLU A 194 10.98 -13.46 -4.70
C GLU A 194 11.66 -12.32 -5.48
N LYS A 195 12.71 -12.64 -6.24
CA LYS A 195 13.38 -11.65 -7.08
C LYS A 195 12.57 -11.40 -8.35
N VAL A 196 11.99 -10.21 -8.46
CA VAL A 196 11.19 -9.77 -9.61
C VAL A 196 11.78 -8.51 -10.25
N GLU A 197 11.56 -8.33 -11.56
CA GLU A 197 12.18 -7.24 -12.34
C GLU A 197 11.74 -5.84 -11.90
N TYR A 198 10.53 -5.71 -11.35
CA TYR A 198 9.98 -4.44 -10.88
C TYR A 198 10.33 -4.13 -9.41
N SER A 199 11.05 -5.02 -8.72
CA SER A 199 11.53 -4.74 -7.37
C SER A 199 12.70 -3.77 -7.42
N ASP A 200 12.70 -2.80 -6.52
CA ASP A 200 13.77 -1.82 -6.36
C ASP A 200 14.57 -2.02 -5.07
N ALA A 201 14.56 -3.23 -4.53
CA ALA A 201 15.35 -3.55 -3.35
C ALA A 201 16.84 -3.61 -3.70
N HIS A 202 17.68 -3.11 -2.79
CA HIS A 202 19.13 -3.07 -2.94
C HIS A 202 19.82 -3.76 -1.76
N SER A 203 21.11 -4.07 -1.91
CA SER A 203 21.93 -4.49 -0.78
C SER A 203 22.15 -3.33 0.18
N PHE A 204 22.50 -3.63 1.43
CA PHE A 204 22.76 -2.59 2.43
C PHE A 204 23.85 -1.59 1.99
N GLU A 205 24.89 -2.06 1.29
CA GLU A 205 26.00 -1.22 0.82
C GLU A 205 25.54 -0.11 -0.13
N TYR A 206 24.51 -0.37 -0.96
CA TYR A 206 23.96 0.65 -1.85
C TYR A 206 23.47 1.88 -1.07
N TYR A 207 22.79 1.67 0.06
CA TYR A 207 22.29 2.76 0.90
C TYR A 207 23.40 3.43 1.71
N VAL A 208 24.55 2.79 1.89
CA VAL A 208 25.72 3.40 2.55
C VAL A 208 26.49 4.32 1.59
N ASP A 209 26.55 3.96 0.30
CA ASP A 209 27.43 4.59 -0.70
C ASP A 209 26.79 5.78 -1.46
N LEU A 210 25.53 6.13 -1.20
CA LEU A 210 24.87 7.24 -1.91
C LEU A 210 25.40 8.59 -1.40
N GLU A 211 26.25 9.24 -2.21
CA GLU A 211 27.02 10.46 -1.91
C GLU A 211 26.18 11.64 -1.35
N ASP A 212 24.88 11.70 -1.67
CA ASP A 212 23.95 12.79 -1.30
C ASP A 212 22.90 12.42 -0.24
N GLU A 213 22.97 11.24 0.40
CA GLU A 213 21.95 10.79 1.37
C GLU A 213 22.09 11.36 2.78
N TRP A 214 23.25 11.96 3.08
CA TRP A 214 23.67 12.28 4.44
C TRP A 214 23.61 13.79 4.66
N GLU A 215 22.42 14.30 4.99
CA GLU A 215 22.31 15.65 5.56
C GLU A 215 22.61 15.55 7.07
N TYR A 216 23.79 16.05 7.47
CA TYR A 216 24.26 16.05 8.85
C TYR A 216 23.59 17.17 9.62
N LEU A 217 22.73 16.85 10.59
CA LEU A 217 22.26 17.84 11.54
C LEU A 217 23.13 17.77 12.80
N TYR A 218 23.95 18.81 13.01
CA TYR A 218 24.66 19.03 14.27
C TYR A 218 23.62 19.46 15.32
N LEU A 219 23.50 18.70 16.40
CA LEU A 219 22.54 18.97 17.49
C LEU A 219 23.12 19.90 18.57
N ASP A 220 24.44 20.13 18.55
CA ASP A 220 25.13 21.06 19.43
C ASP A 220 25.27 22.46 18.83
N ASP A 221 25.31 23.50 19.68
CA ASP A 221 25.57 24.91 19.30
C ASP A 221 27.04 25.17 18.90
N LEU A 222 27.68 24.24 18.18
CA LEU A 222 29.05 24.39 17.71
C LEU A 222 29.09 25.46 16.62
N ASN A 223 30.02 26.39 16.71
CA ASN A 223 30.29 27.27 15.59
C ASN A 223 31.08 26.51 14.50
N PRO A 224 31.14 27.01 13.24
CA PRO A 224 31.77 26.29 12.14
C PRO A 224 33.24 25.89 12.36
N VAL A 225 33.97 26.58 13.24
CA VAL A 225 35.35 26.22 13.61
C VAL A 225 35.35 25.04 14.59
N GLU A 226 34.41 24.99 15.52
CA GLU A 226 34.27 23.90 16.48
C GLU A 226 33.77 22.62 15.81
N GLU A 227 32.86 22.72 14.83
CA GLU A 227 32.48 21.61 13.94
C GLU A 227 33.71 21.02 13.22
N LEU A 228 34.57 21.88 12.66
CA LEU A 228 35.82 21.47 12.00
C LEU A 228 36.85 20.90 12.97
N LEU A 229 36.83 21.29 14.25
CA LEU A 229 37.74 20.76 15.26
C LEU A 229 37.23 19.44 15.85
N ALA A 230 35.92 19.21 15.92
CA ALA A 230 35.30 17.97 16.43
C ALA A 230 35.72 16.72 15.63
N ILE A 231 36.05 16.89 14.35
CA ILE A 231 36.51 15.82 13.46
C ILE A 231 38.00 15.47 13.61
N LEU A 232 38.76 16.15 14.49
CA LEU A 232 40.17 15.84 14.76
C LEU A 232 40.32 14.81 15.89
N PRO A 233 41.23 13.82 15.75
CA PRO A 233 41.50 12.84 16.81
C PRO A 233 41.92 13.51 18.13
N GLY A 234 41.24 13.18 19.22
CA GLY A 234 41.52 13.74 20.55
C GLY A 234 41.00 15.18 20.75
N SER A 235 40.09 15.64 19.89
CA SER A 235 39.40 16.92 20.07
C SER A 235 38.60 16.96 21.39
N PRO A 236 38.59 18.09 22.11
CA PRO A 236 37.75 18.28 23.28
C PRO A 236 36.29 18.63 22.91
N TYR A 237 35.99 18.79 21.62
CA TYR A 237 34.65 19.09 21.12
C TYR A 237 33.97 17.77 20.71
N GLU A 238 32.95 17.38 21.48
CA GLU A 238 32.01 16.33 21.11
C GLU A 238 30.93 16.94 20.23
N CYS A 239 30.41 16.15 19.28
CA CYS A 239 29.42 16.60 18.34
C CYS A 239 28.32 15.55 18.23
N ASP A 240 27.13 15.93 18.67
CA ASP A 240 25.90 15.20 18.46
C ASP A 240 25.45 15.38 17.02
N VAL A 241 25.34 14.28 16.27
CA VAL A 241 24.91 14.28 14.87
C VAL A 241 23.66 13.43 14.70
N MET A 242 22.76 13.90 13.86
CA MET A 242 21.50 13.26 13.54
C MET A 242 21.33 13.17 12.02
N TYR A 243 20.88 12.01 11.53
CA TYR A 243 20.78 11.69 10.11
C TYR A 243 19.35 11.46 9.66
N TYR A 244 19.07 11.90 8.44
CA TYR A 244 17.75 11.83 7.83
C TYR A 244 17.78 11.19 6.44
N ALA A 245 17.11 10.06 6.26
CA ALA A 245 17.06 9.31 5.00
C ALA A 245 16.04 9.90 3.99
N LYS A 246 16.27 11.13 3.53
CA LYS A 246 15.32 11.89 2.68
C LYS A 246 15.09 11.25 1.31
N SER A 247 16.16 10.79 0.68
CA SER A 247 16.19 10.12 -0.62
C SER A 247 15.40 8.81 -0.61
N ILE A 248 15.59 7.97 0.41
CA ILE A 248 14.85 6.71 0.60
C ILE A 248 13.35 7.00 0.69
N ASN A 249 12.96 7.94 1.55
CA ASN A 249 11.57 8.36 1.68
C ASN A 249 10.99 8.94 0.39
N TRP A 250 11.79 9.71 -0.36
CA TRP A 250 11.37 10.27 -1.65
C TRP A 250 11.19 9.19 -2.72
N ASN A 251 12.08 8.18 -2.76
CA ASN A 251 11.98 7.04 -3.67
C ASN A 251 10.75 6.19 -3.37
N ILE A 252 10.47 5.89 -2.10
CA ILE A 252 9.26 5.16 -1.69
C ILE A 252 8.01 5.92 -2.17
N LYS A 253 7.92 7.23 -1.87
CA LYS A 253 6.74 8.05 -2.22
C LYS A 253 6.50 8.20 -3.72
N ASN A 254 7.56 8.17 -4.53
CA ASN A 254 7.43 8.36 -5.97
C ASN A 254 7.53 7.04 -6.73
N LYS A 255 8.70 6.43 -6.74
CA LYS A 255 9.00 5.27 -7.59
C LYS A 255 8.24 4.03 -7.14
N HIS A 256 8.24 3.71 -5.85
CA HIS A 256 7.62 2.49 -5.34
C HIS A 256 6.09 2.59 -5.47
N VAL A 257 5.49 3.71 -5.02
CA VAL A 257 4.04 3.95 -5.17
C VAL A 257 3.59 3.88 -6.64
N ASN A 258 4.35 4.45 -7.58
CA ASN A 258 4.00 4.36 -9.00
C ASN A 258 4.10 2.93 -9.54
N THR A 259 5.16 2.20 -9.17
CA THR A 259 5.32 0.80 -9.56
C THR A 259 4.20 -0.07 -9.00
N PHE A 260 3.82 0.14 -7.73
CA PHE A 260 2.70 -0.55 -7.10
C PHE A 260 1.39 -0.28 -7.84
N LYS A 261 1.09 0.98 -8.16
CA LYS A 261 -0.09 1.37 -8.95
C LYS A 261 -0.16 0.64 -10.29
N GLU A 262 0.95 0.57 -11.01
CA GLU A 262 1.03 -0.13 -12.30
C GLU A 262 0.78 -1.64 -12.14
N LYS A 263 1.40 -2.27 -11.14
CA LYS A 263 1.26 -3.72 -10.90
C LYS A 263 -0.12 -4.11 -10.38
N CYS A 264 -0.73 -3.29 -9.53
CA CYS A 264 -2.14 -3.45 -9.16
C CYS A 264 -3.03 -3.42 -10.39
N LYS A 265 -2.86 -2.42 -11.26
CA LYS A 265 -3.64 -2.30 -12.48
C LYS A 265 -3.47 -3.51 -13.40
N GLU A 266 -2.25 -4.03 -13.57
CA GLU A 266 -1.99 -5.27 -14.31
C GLU A 266 -2.75 -6.46 -13.72
N LEU A 267 -2.68 -6.63 -12.39
CA LEU A 267 -3.39 -7.69 -11.67
C LEU A 267 -4.91 -7.59 -11.86
N TYR A 268 -5.51 -6.40 -11.71
CA TYR A 268 -6.94 -6.22 -11.90
C TYR A 268 -7.39 -6.43 -13.36
N ASN A 269 -6.57 -6.04 -14.33
CA ASN A 269 -6.87 -6.28 -15.74
C ASN A 269 -6.86 -7.77 -16.11
N SER A 270 -6.05 -8.60 -15.43
CA SER A 270 -6.04 -10.04 -15.67
C SER A 270 -7.39 -10.68 -15.29
N LEU A 271 -8.11 -10.11 -14.31
CA LEU A 271 -9.43 -10.57 -13.88
C LEU A 271 -10.53 -10.34 -14.92
N HIS A 272 -10.26 -9.57 -15.99
CA HIS A 272 -11.23 -9.28 -17.06
C HIS A 272 -11.08 -10.15 -18.30
N GLN A 273 -10.04 -11.00 -18.36
CA GLN A 273 -9.85 -11.99 -19.42
C GLN A 273 -10.75 -13.21 -19.20
#